data_AF-A0A7K3F383-F1
#
_entry.id   AF-A0A7K3F383-F1
#
_cell.length_a   1.000
_cell.length_b   1.000
_cell.length_c   1.000
_cell.angle_alpha   90.00
_cell.angle_beta   90.00
_cell.angle_gamma   90.00
#
_symmetry.space_group_name_H-M   'P 1'
#
loop_
_entity.id
_entity.type
_entity.pdbx_description
1 polymer ?
#
loop_
_entity_poly.entity_id
_entity_poly.type
_entity_poly.pdbx_seq_one_letter_code
_entity_poly.pdbx_strand_id
1 'polypeptide(L)'
;MTDDSAMKDTLHGRLRRDREALLWKLDGLSEYDARRPLTATGTSLLGLVKHVATVEARYFGEVFARPSPEPLPPWQAHKGEDHWATEHETRERITAFYQRTWAHSDATITSLPLNTPGHVPWWPDPHPNTDLFATLLHVLGETTRHAGHADILRETLDGRTGMRPEYEQPADEKTRAAHRANLERSAQTAAAETGTPLARRSPGTESPRPRQGERTTPRTPSRSGPTP
;
A
#
# COMPACT_ATOMS: atom_id res chain seq x y z
N MET A 1 14.64 -4.09 34.03
CA MET A 1 13.95 -3.00 33.29
C MET A 1 14.78 -2.70 32.09
N THR A 2 14.27 -2.96 30.89
CA THR A 2 14.87 -2.38 29.67
C THR A 2 14.80 -0.87 29.83
N ASP A 3 15.91 -0.17 29.58
CA ASP A 3 15.93 1.29 29.60
C ASP A 3 14.98 1.83 28.51
N ASP A 4 13.98 2.62 28.90
CA ASP A 4 12.99 3.20 27.99
C ASP A 4 13.67 3.99 26.85
N SER A 5 14.84 4.58 27.12
CA SER A 5 15.65 5.24 26.09
C SER A 5 16.15 4.23 25.06
N ALA A 6 16.77 3.13 25.50
CA ALA A 6 17.27 2.09 24.61
C ALA A 6 16.15 1.42 23.79
N MET A 7 14.96 1.25 24.38
CA MET A 7 13.78 0.74 23.68
C MET A 7 13.32 1.72 22.59
N LYS A 8 13.18 3.00 22.94
CA LYS A 8 12.80 4.06 22.00
C LYS A 8 13.79 4.16 20.84
N ASP A 9 15.09 4.14 21.12
CA ASP A 9 16.14 4.19 20.11
C ASP A 9 16.08 2.98 19.16
N THR A 10 15.80 1.80 19.70
CA THR A 10 15.65 0.57 18.90
C THR A 10 14.46 0.65 17.94
N LEU A 11 13.28 1.06 18.43
CA LEU A 11 12.07 1.20 17.62
C LEU A 11 12.22 2.31 16.58
N HIS A 12 12.77 3.45 16.98
CA HIS A 12 13.00 4.59 16.08
C HIS A 12 14.02 4.25 14.99
N GLY A 13 15.12 3.58 15.34
CA GLY A 13 16.11 3.11 14.38
C GLY A 13 15.56 2.05 13.42
N ARG A 14 14.62 1.21 13.87
CA ARG A 14 13.91 0.28 12.98
C ARG A 14 13.01 1.03 11.99
N LEU A 15 12.23 1.99 12.47
CA LEU A 15 11.37 2.80 11.61
C LEU A 15 12.17 3.55 10.53
N ARG A 16 13.31 4.14 10.87
CA ARG A 16 14.22 4.78 9.89
C ARG A 16 14.67 3.82 8.78
N ARG A 17 15.08 2.60 9.13
CA ARG A 17 15.47 1.58 8.14
C ARG A 17 14.31 1.18 7.22
N ASP A 18 13.12 0.96 7.77
CA ASP A 18 12.00 0.45 7.00
C ASP A 18 11.40 1.55 6.08
N ARG A 19 11.51 2.82 6.49
CA ARG A 19 11.25 4.01 5.66
C ARG A 19 12.16 4.07 4.43
N GLU A 20 13.48 3.91 4.62
CA GLU A 20 14.47 3.86 3.54
C GLU A 20 14.18 2.70 2.58
N ALA A 21 13.89 1.52 3.12
CA ALA A 21 13.54 0.34 2.35
C ALA A 21 12.32 0.58 1.44
N LEU A 22 11.27 1.23 1.96
CA LEU A 22 10.07 1.54 1.19
C LEU A 22 10.34 2.55 0.06
N LEU A 23 11.10 3.62 0.32
CA LEU A 23 11.44 4.59 -0.73
C LEU A 23 12.30 3.98 -1.84
N TRP A 24 13.29 3.16 -1.48
CA TRP A 24 14.16 2.47 -2.43
C TRP A 24 13.38 1.62 -3.44
N LYS A 25 12.18 1.14 -3.11
CA LYS A 25 11.35 0.38 -4.07
C LYS A 25 10.97 1.16 -5.32
N LEU A 26 11.04 2.49 -5.28
CA LEU A 26 10.81 3.35 -6.44
C LEU A 26 12.02 3.48 -7.36
N ASP A 27 13.22 3.08 -6.92
CA ASP A 27 14.45 3.33 -7.66
C ASP A 27 14.47 2.59 -9.00
N GLY A 28 14.87 3.31 -10.05
CA GLY A 28 14.94 2.79 -11.41
C GLY A 28 13.60 2.54 -12.11
N LEU A 29 12.46 2.88 -11.49
CA LEU A 29 11.15 2.77 -12.13
C LEU A 29 10.85 3.94 -13.06
N SER A 30 10.22 3.64 -14.20
CA SER A 30 9.54 4.64 -15.02
C SER A 30 8.39 5.31 -14.25
N GLU A 31 7.97 6.52 -14.65
CA GLU A 31 6.78 7.18 -14.07
C GLU A 31 5.52 6.31 -14.15
N TYR A 32 5.37 5.59 -15.26
CA TYR A 32 4.25 4.68 -15.45
C TYR A 32 4.27 3.51 -14.46
N ASP A 33 5.41 2.84 -14.32
CA ASP A 33 5.54 1.65 -13.46
C ASP A 33 5.40 1.98 -11.97
N ALA A 34 5.81 3.17 -11.54
CA ALA A 34 5.60 3.61 -10.17
C ALA A 34 4.11 3.80 -9.84
N ARG A 35 3.27 4.16 -10.83
CA ARG A 35 1.87 4.58 -10.62
C ARG A 35 0.85 3.53 -10.98
N ARG A 36 1.14 2.67 -11.94
CA ARG A 36 0.15 1.74 -12.50
C ARG A 36 -0.31 0.75 -11.43
N PRO A 37 -1.57 0.32 -11.47
CA PRO A 37 -2.04 -0.82 -10.71
C PRO A 37 -1.23 -2.08 -10.99
N LEU A 38 -0.83 -2.77 -9.93
CA LEU A 38 -0.14 -4.07 -9.98
C LEU A 38 -0.95 -5.19 -9.32
N THR A 39 -2.11 -4.85 -8.76
CA THR A 39 -3.06 -5.79 -8.16
C THR A 39 -4.47 -5.51 -8.65
N ALA A 40 -5.38 -6.48 -8.47
CA ALA A 40 -6.79 -6.32 -8.81
C ALA A 40 -7.51 -5.21 -8.00
N THR A 41 -6.97 -4.86 -6.83
CA THR A 41 -7.50 -3.77 -5.97
C THR A 41 -6.89 -2.41 -6.29
N GLY A 42 -6.03 -2.31 -7.31
CA GLY A 42 -5.47 -1.02 -7.73
C GLY A 42 -4.15 -0.62 -7.05
N THR A 43 -3.53 -1.48 -6.24
CA THR A 43 -2.32 -1.12 -5.48
C THR A 43 -1.15 -0.80 -6.42
N SER A 44 -0.48 0.33 -6.19
CA SER A 44 0.73 0.76 -6.91
C SER A 44 1.85 1.11 -5.93
N LEU A 45 3.10 1.11 -6.40
CA LEU A 45 4.28 1.38 -5.56
C LEU A 45 4.30 2.83 -5.03
N LEU A 46 4.01 3.81 -5.89
CA LEU A 46 3.93 5.21 -5.49
C LEU A 46 2.74 5.47 -4.56
N GLY A 47 1.63 4.77 -4.78
CA GLY A 47 0.47 4.78 -3.89
C GLY A 47 0.80 4.27 -2.48
N LEU A 48 1.58 3.19 -2.36
CA LEU A 48 2.04 2.69 -1.06
C LEU A 48 2.91 3.73 -0.33
N VAL A 49 3.83 4.41 -1.03
CA VAL A 49 4.67 5.46 -0.44
C VAL A 49 3.81 6.64 0.04
N LYS A 50 2.85 7.10 -0.77
CA LYS A 50 1.93 8.19 -0.39
C LYS A 50 1.08 7.83 0.82
N HIS A 51 0.56 6.62 0.86
CA HIS A 51 -0.23 6.11 1.98
C HIS A 51 0.58 6.12 3.28
N VAL A 52 1.76 5.49 3.30
CA VAL A 52 2.59 5.43 4.52
C VAL A 52 3.04 6.83 4.96
N ALA A 53 3.36 7.72 4.02
CA ALA A 53 3.67 9.11 4.35
C ALA A 53 2.51 9.84 5.04
N THR A 54 1.27 9.59 4.59
CA THR A 54 0.05 10.19 5.15
C THR A 54 -0.26 9.62 6.53
N VAL A 55 -0.18 8.30 6.67
CA VAL A 55 -0.34 7.58 7.95
C VAL A 55 0.64 8.12 8.98
N GLU A 56 1.93 8.13 8.64
CA GLU A 56 2.97 8.55 9.56
C GLU A 56 2.81 10.02 9.99
N ALA A 57 2.53 10.94 9.04
CA ALA A 57 2.31 12.35 9.33
C ALA A 57 1.13 12.58 10.30
N ARG A 58 0.06 11.81 10.13
CA ARG A 58 -1.12 11.90 10.98
C ARG A 58 -0.83 11.37 12.39
N TYR A 59 -0.20 10.19 12.51
CA TYR A 59 0.03 9.54 13.80
C TYR A 59 1.09 10.24 14.65
N PHE A 60 2.13 10.83 14.08
CA PHE A 60 3.10 11.62 14.86
C PHE A 60 2.77 13.11 14.94
N GLY A 61 1.74 13.55 14.21
CA GLY A 61 1.22 14.90 14.21
C GLY A 61 -0.06 15.03 15.04
N GLU A 62 -1.20 14.83 14.39
CA GLU A 62 -2.54 15.07 14.93
C GLU A 62 -2.78 14.38 16.28
N VAL A 63 -2.32 13.12 16.43
CA VAL A 63 -2.51 12.31 17.65
C VAL A 63 -1.83 12.92 18.89
N PHE A 64 -0.76 13.68 18.70
CA PHE A 64 0.00 14.34 19.77
C PHE A 64 -0.16 15.87 19.74
N ALA A 65 -1.18 16.39 19.04
CA ALA A 65 -1.42 17.82 18.85
C ALA A 65 -0.21 18.58 18.26
N ARG A 66 0.55 17.92 17.38
CA ARG A 66 1.68 18.50 16.66
C ARG A 66 1.26 18.73 15.19
N PRO A 67 1.29 19.95 14.66
CA PRO A 67 0.87 20.18 13.28
C PRO A 67 1.71 19.37 12.28
N SER A 68 1.04 18.64 11.39
CA SER A 68 1.66 17.95 10.26
C SER A 68 2.50 18.93 9.42
N PRO A 69 3.59 18.49 8.76
CA PRO A 69 4.40 19.34 7.89
C PRO A 69 3.61 19.99 6.74
N GLU A 70 2.48 19.40 6.36
CA GLU A 70 1.50 19.99 5.44
C GLU A 70 0.06 19.59 5.81
N PRO A 71 -0.97 20.36 5.39
CA PRO A 71 -2.36 20.04 5.67
C PRO A 71 -2.75 18.68 5.08
N LEU A 72 -3.25 17.79 5.93
CA LEU A 72 -3.78 16.49 5.50
C LEU A 72 -5.29 16.57 5.27
N PRO A 73 -5.84 15.86 4.27
CA PRO A 73 -7.28 15.74 4.13
C PRO A 73 -7.91 15.14 5.40
N PRO A 74 -9.13 15.54 5.78
CA PRO A 74 -9.82 14.99 6.94
C PRO A 74 -9.85 13.47 6.91
N TRP A 75 -9.71 12.82 8.08
CA TRP A 75 -9.65 11.36 8.09
C TRP A 75 -10.92 10.72 7.48
N GLN A 76 -12.11 11.29 7.73
CA GLN A 76 -13.36 10.75 7.22
C GLN A 76 -13.52 10.87 5.69
N ALA A 77 -12.65 11.63 5.02
CA ALA A 77 -12.65 11.74 3.56
C ALA A 77 -11.91 10.58 2.87
N HIS A 78 -11.16 9.74 3.61
CA HIS A 78 -10.32 8.69 3.02
C HIS A 78 -11.17 7.53 2.48
N LYS A 79 -11.41 7.54 1.16
CA LYS A 79 -11.94 6.39 0.40
C LYS A 79 -10.82 5.61 -0.31
N GLY A 80 -9.63 5.52 0.31
CA GLY A 80 -8.42 4.95 -0.31
C GLY A 80 -7.69 5.92 -1.25
N GLU A 81 -7.97 7.22 -1.16
CA GLU A 81 -7.36 8.28 -1.98
C GLU A 81 -5.87 8.49 -1.67
N ASP A 82 -5.42 8.07 -0.50
CA ASP A 82 -4.01 8.08 -0.09
C ASP A 82 -3.17 7.01 -0.81
N HIS A 83 -3.80 5.94 -1.31
CA HIS A 83 -3.18 5.00 -2.24
C HIS A 83 -3.19 5.49 -3.70
N TRP A 84 -3.89 6.58 -4.00
CA TRP A 84 -4.00 7.10 -5.35
C TRP A 84 -3.08 8.30 -5.55
N ALA A 85 -1.93 8.07 -6.21
CA ALA A 85 -1.05 9.14 -6.68
C ALA A 85 -1.57 9.69 -8.02
N THR A 86 -2.28 10.82 -7.99
CA THR A 86 -2.96 11.35 -9.18
C THR A 86 -1.98 11.88 -10.22
N GLU A 87 -2.46 12.10 -11.45
CA GLU A 87 -1.71 12.68 -12.57
C GLU A 87 -1.17 14.08 -12.27
N HIS A 88 -1.74 14.78 -11.28
CA HIS A 88 -1.33 16.12 -10.87
C HIS A 88 -0.29 16.12 -9.74
N GLU A 89 0.02 14.95 -9.17
CA GLU A 89 1.02 14.80 -8.12
C GLU A 89 2.28 14.21 -8.73
N THR A 90 3.40 14.92 -8.69
CA THR A 90 4.67 14.37 -9.16
C THR A 90 5.22 13.34 -8.15
N ARG A 91 6.03 12.38 -8.64
CA ARG A 91 6.73 11.43 -7.77
C ARG A 91 7.57 12.19 -6.74
N GLU A 92 8.28 13.21 -7.19
CA GLU A 92 9.17 14.04 -6.38
C GLU A 92 8.39 14.74 -5.26
N ARG A 93 7.17 15.21 -5.54
CA ARG A 93 6.33 15.85 -4.51
C ARG A 93 5.95 14.86 -3.42
N ILE A 94 5.57 13.64 -3.79
CA ILE A 94 5.18 12.58 -2.87
C ILE A 94 6.38 12.11 -2.03
N THR A 95 7.54 11.85 -2.66
CA THR A 95 8.74 11.42 -1.94
C THR A 95 9.29 12.53 -1.04
N ALA A 96 9.26 13.79 -1.50
CA ALA A 96 9.63 14.94 -0.67
C ALA A 96 8.67 15.16 0.50
N PHE A 97 7.36 14.93 0.30
CA PHE A 97 6.40 14.91 1.41
C PHE A 97 6.78 13.85 2.44
N TYR A 98 7.06 12.62 2.01
CA TYR A 98 7.45 11.56 2.95
C TYR A 98 8.73 11.91 3.72
N GLN A 99 9.73 12.50 3.08
CA GLN A 99 10.94 12.97 3.76
C GLN A 99 10.66 14.09 4.79
N ARG A 100 9.77 15.03 4.50
CA ARG A 100 9.32 16.04 5.49
C ARG A 100 8.58 15.38 6.65
N THR A 101 7.76 14.37 6.36
CA THR A 101 7.09 13.54 7.36
C THR A 101 8.11 12.85 8.27
N TRP A 102 9.20 12.29 7.73
CA TRP A 102 10.25 11.68 8.55
C TRP A 102 10.86 12.68 9.53
N ALA A 103 11.18 13.89 9.07
CA ALA A 103 11.74 14.93 9.93
C ALA A 103 10.75 15.34 11.04
N HIS A 104 9.46 15.46 10.70
CA HIS A 104 8.41 15.76 11.66
C HIS A 104 8.25 14.65 12.71
N SER A 105 8.13 13.40 12.26
CA SER A 105 8.00 12.23 13.12
C SER A 105 9.22 12.02 14.00
N ASP A 106 10.42 12.20 13.46
CA ASP A 106 11.66 12.12 14.22
C ASP A 106 11.68 13.17 15.33
N ALA A 107 11.28 14.41 15.05
CA ALA A 107 11.17 15.45 16.05
C ALA A 107 10.14 15.10 17.14
N THR A 108 8.98 14.56 16.78
CA THR A 108 7.97 14.09 17.74
C THR A 108 8.52 12.96 18.61
N ILE A 109 9.07 11.91 18.00
CA ILE A 109 9.59 10.73 18.70
C ILE A 109 10.71 11.18 19.64
N THR A 110 11.69 11.95 19.18
CA THR A 110 12.81 12.42 20.02
C THR A 110 12.31 13.26 21.21
N SER A 111 11.38 14.18 20.98
CA SER A 111 10.95 15.16 22.01
C SER A 111 10.06 14.58 23.11
N LEU A 112 9.33 13.49 22.83
CA LEU A 112 8.31 12.97 23.73
C LEU A 112 8.77 11.69 24.46
N PRO A 113 8.45 11.52 25.76
CA PRO A 113 8.53 10.23 26.45
C PRO A 113 7.64 9.15 25.81
N LEU A 114 8.02 7.88 25.92
CA LEU A 114 7.26 6.76 25.35
C LEU A 114 5.83 6.64 25.92
N ASN A 115 5.63 7.01 27.18
CA ASN A 115 4.32 7.02 27.85
C ASN A 115 3.53 8.32 27.63
N THR A 116 3.95 9.19 26.70
CA THR A 116 3.20 10.42 26.39
C THR A 116 1.82 10.06 25.85
N PRO A 117 0.72 10.53 26.47
CA PRO A 117 -0.62 10.25 25.99
C PRO A 117 -0.86 10.82 24.59
N GLY A 118 -1.54 10.05 23.75
CA GLY A 118 -2.04 10.45 22.44
C GLY A 118 -3.51 10.04 22.27
N HIS A 119 -4.20 10.68 21.32
CA HIS A 119 -5.60 10.36 21.01
C HIS A 119 -5.81 10.10 19.52
N VAL A 120 -6.32 8.91 19.20
CA VAL A 120 -6.58 8.44 17.84
C VAL A 120 -8.09 8.35 17.60
N PRO A 121 -8.73 9.39 17.04
CA PRO A 121 -10.20 9.48 16.99
C PRO A 121 -10.88 8.47 16.06
N TRP A 122 -10.13 7.75 15.22
CA TRP A 122 -10.65 6.70 14.33
C TRP A 122 -10.44 5.28 14.86
N TRP A 123 -9.78 5.11 16.00
CA TRP A 123 -9.70 3.81 16.66
C TRP A 123 -10.99 3.53 17.44
N PRO A 124 -11.48 2.28 17.43
CA PRO A 124 -12.71 1.92 18.13
C PRO A 124 -12.50 1.96 19.66
N ASP A 125 -13.57 2.24 20.40
CA ASP A 125 -13.57 2.05 21.85
C ASP A 125 -13.23 0.60 22.21
N PRO A 126 -12.48 0.36 23.30
CA PRO A 126 -11.92 1.32 24.26
C PRO A 126 -10.50 1.82 23.91
N HIS A 127 -10.08 1.73 22.65
CA HIS A 127 -8.68 1.94 22.25
C HIS A 127 -8.26 3.35 21.78
N PRO A 128 -9.11 4.40 21.68
CA PRO A 128 -8.67 5.67 21.07
C PRO A 128 -7.64 6.42 21.92
N ASN A 129 -7.56 6.15 23.23
CA ASN A 129 -6.50 6.69 24.08
C ASN A 129 -5.32 5.73 24.05
N THR A 130 -4.17 6.27 23.64
CA THR A 130 -2.94 5.51 23.43
C THR A 130 -1.74 6.29 23.98
N ASP A 131 -0.55 5.77 23.78
CA ASP A 131 0.69 6.49 24.06
C ASP A 131 1.64 6.47 22.85
N LEU A 132 2.76 7.16 22.97
CA LEU A 132 3.79 7.21 21.93
C LEU A 132 4.35 5.82 21.62
N PHE A 133 4.49 4.95 22.62
CA PHE A 133 4.96 3.58 22.41
C PHE A 133 4.03 2.78 21.49
N ALA A 134 2.73 2.74 21.82
CA ALA A 134 1.73 2.04 21.02
C ALA A 134 1.56 2.68 19.63
N THR A 135 1.64 4.01 19.53
CA THR A 135 1.62 4.71 18.23
C THR A 135 2.83 4.37 17.37
N LEU A 136 4.03 4.34 17.96
CA LEU A 136 5.27 3.98 17.26
C LEU A 136 5.24 2.53 16.77
N LEU A 137 4.72 1.60 17.58
CA LEU A 137 4.49 0.22 17.16
C LEU A 137 3.49 0.12 16.00
N HIS A 138 2.40 0.88 16.06
CA HIS A 138 1.41 0.91 14.99
C HIS A 138 2.03 1.37 13.66
N VAL A 139 2.69 2.54 13.65
CA VAL A 139 3.31 3.08 12.43
C VAL A 139 4.45 2.19 11.91
N LEU A 140 5.20 1.54 12.81
CA LEU A 140 6.19 0.54 12.41
C LEU A 140 5.53 -0.67 11.72
N GLY A 141 4.39 -1.15 12.25
CA GLY A 141 3.59 -2.20 11.64
C GLY A 141 3.08 -1.82 10.24
N GLU A 142 2.56 -0.60 10.09
CA GLU A 142 2.13 -0.06 8.80
C GLU A 142 3.29 -0.02 7.79
N THR A 143 4.42 0.57 8.20
CA THR A 143 5.60 0.72 7.34
C THR A 143 6.14 -0.64 6.87
N THR A 144 6.29 -1.60 7.80
CA THR A 144 6.80 -2.95 7.47
C THR A 144 5.82 -3.76 6.62
N ARG A 145 4.51 -3.69 6.92
CA ARG A 145 3.46 -4.34 6.13
C ARG A 145 3.48 -3.83 4.69
N HIS A 146 3.56 -2.52 4.50
CA HIS A 146 3.55 -1.93 3.16
C HIS A 146 4.90 -2.06 2.42
N ALA A 147 6.03 -2.13 3.14
CA ALA A 147 7.31 -2.53 2.54
C ALA A 147 7.25 -3.97 2.00
N GLY A 148 6.65 -4.91 2.75
CA GLY A 148 6.44 -6.28 2.27
C GLY A 148 5.49 -6.37 1.08
N HIS A 149 4.44 -5.54 1.02
CA HIS A 149 3.64 -5.42 -0.19
C HIS A 149 4.49 -4.93 -1.37
N ALA A 150 5.30 -3.89 -1.16
CA ALA A 150 6.16 -3.33 -2.19
C ALA A 150 7.23 -4.33 -2.68
N ASP A 151 7.73 -5.25 -1.83
CA ASP A 151 8.60 -6.36 -2.24
C ASP A 151 7.95 -7.22 -3.32
N ILE A 152 6.72 -7.69 -3.09
CA ILE A 152 5.99 -8.56 -4.03
C ILE A 152 5.62 -7.82 -5.31
N LEU A 153 5.23 -6.54 -5.20
CA LEU A 153 4.95 -5.71 -6.36
C LEU A 153 6.21 -5.53 -7.21
N ARG A 154 7.37 -5.34 -6.58
CA ARG A 154 8.63 -5.18 -7.30
C ARG A 154 9.08 -6.47 -7.96
N GLU A 155 9.00 -7.60 -7.25
CA GLU A 155 9.29 -8.91 -7.83
C GLU A 155 8.42 -9.18 -9.07
N THR A 156 7.13 -8.82 -9.01
CA THR A 156 6.21 -8.99 -10.14
C THR A 156 6.53 -8.07 -11.31
N LEU A 157 7.04 -6.87 -11.03
CA LEU A 157 7.26 -5.84 -12.04
C LEU A 157 8.52 -6.09 -12.86
N ASP A 158 9.63 -6.44 -12.22
CA ASP A 158 10.93 -6.64 -12.88
C ASP A 158 11.81 -7.73 -12.26
N GLY A 159 11.28 -8.52 -11.32
CA GLY A 159 11.99 -9.62 -10.70
C GLY A 159 13.02 -9.20 -9.65
N ARG A 160 13.18 -7.91 -9.34
CA ARG A 160 14.07 -7.45 -8.25
C ARG A 160 13.49 -7.85 -6.91
N THR A 161 14.33 -8.40 -6.05
CA THR A 161 13.98 -8.82 -4.68
C THR A 161 14.99 -8.31 -3.67
N GLY A 162 14.65 -8.35 -2.39
CA GLY A 162 15.52 -7.93 -1.29
C GLY A 162 14.83 -6.96 -0.34
N MET A 163 15.13 -7.05 0.95
CA MET A 163 14.51 -6.19 1.95
C MET A 163 15.05 -4.75 1.93
N ARG A 164 16.29 -4.55 1.46
CA ARG A 164 17.03 -3.28 1.45
C ARG A 164 18.04 -3.27 0.29
N PRO A 165 18.59 -2.10 -0.12
CA PRO A 165 19.56 -2.01 -1.20
C PRO A 165 20.75 -2.97 -1.05
N GLU A 166 21.30 -3.11 0.16
CA GLU A 166 22.45 -3.98 0.44
C GLU A 166 22.11 -5.49 0.38
N TYR A 167 20.82 -5.83 0.33
CA TYR A 167 20.32 -7.19 0.18
C TYR A 167 19.60 -7.41 -1.15
N GLU A 168 19.76 -6.49 -2.10
CA GLU A 168 19.18 -6.63 -3.42
C GLU A 168 19.75 -7.88 -4.10
N GLN A 169 18.85 -8.75 -4.56
CA GLN A 169 19.22 -9.94 -5.32
C GLN A 169 18.77 -9.78 -6.78
N PRO A 170 19.68 -9.97 -7.74
CA PRO A 170 19.33 -9.87 -9.15
C PRO A 170 18.44 -11.04 -9.59
N ALA A 171 17.71 -10.79 -10.66
CA ALA A 171 16.80 -11.73 -11.28
C ALA A 171 17.54 -12.92 -11.95
N ASP A 172 17.80 -14.02 -11.23
CA ASP A 172 18.15 -15.30 -11.85
C ASP A 172 16.88 -16.07 -12.22
N GLU A 173 16.39 -15.86 -13.44
CA GLU A 173 15.12 -16.44 -13.90
C GLU A 173 15.16 -17.97 -13.95
N LYS A 174 16.28 -18.57 -14.36
CA LYS A 174 16.37 -20.03 -14.50
C LYS A 174 16.37 -20.70 -13.13
N THR A 175 17.16 -20.20 -12.19
CA THR A 175 17.19 -20.72 -10.82
C THR A 175 15.85 -20.50 -10.12
N ARG A 176 15.22 -19.32 -10.30
CA ARG A 176 13.88 -19.04 -9.74
C ARG A 176 12.80 -19.94 -10.33
N ALA A 177 12.79 -20.19 -11.63
CA ALA A 177 11.84 -21.09 -12.27
C ALA A 177 11.97 -22.53 -11.77
N ALA A 178 13.21 -23.04 -11.66
CA ALA A 178 13.47 -24.37 -11.13
C ALA A 178 13.04 -24.48 -9.65
N HIS A 179 13.36 -23.48 -8.84
CA HIS A 179 12.94 -23.42 -7.44
C HIS A 179 11.42 -23.41 -7.31
N ARG A 180 10.72 -22.56 -8.07
CA ARG A 180 9.25 -22.48 -8.11
C ARG A 180 8.62 -23.81 -8.50
N ALA A 181 9.14 -24.50 -9.51
CA ALA A 181 8.64 -25.81 -9.92
C ALA A 181 8.79 -26.88 -8.82
N ASN A 182 9.85 -26.81 -8.02
CA ASN A 182 10.02 -27.67 -6.86
C ASN A 182 8.99 -27.37 -5.76
N LEU A 183 8.77 -26.10 -5.43
CA LEU A 183 7.76 -25.68 -4.46
C LEU A 183 6.35 -26.11 -4.88
N GLU A 184 6.01 -25.94 -6.16
CA GLU A 184 4.73 -26.33 -6.73
C GLU A 184 4.53 -27.86 -6.62
N ARG A 185 5.55 -28.65 -6.95
CA ARG A 185 5.49 -30.11 -6.79
C ARG A 185 5.24 -30.52 -5.34
N SER A 186 5.95 -29.90 -4.39
CA SER A 186 5.74 -30.15 -2.96
C SER A 186 4.32 -29.80 -2.50
N ALA A 187 3.77 -28.68 -2.96
CA ALA A 187 2.40 -28.28 -2.65
C ALA A 187 1.36 -29.28 -3.23
N GLN A 188 1.58 -29.75 -4.45
CA GLN A 188 0.72 -30.76 -5.09
C GLN A 188 0.77 -32.10 -4.35
N THR A 189 1.94 -32.56 -3.93
CA THR A 189 2.10 -33.78 -3.13
C THR A 189 1.34 -33.66 -1.80
N ALA A 190 1.52 -32.56 -1.07
CA ALA A 190 0.82 -32.34 0.20
C ALA A 190 -0.72 -32.27 0.03
N ALA A 191 -1.20 -31.63 -1.04
CA ALA A 191 -2.64 -31.60 -1.36
C ALA A 191 -3.19 -33.01 -1.64
N ALA A 192 -2.45 -33.84 -2.38
CA ALA A 192 -2.83 -35.21 -2.68
C ALA A 192 -2.90 -36.08 -1.42
N GLU A 193 -1.95 -35.91 -0.49
CA GLU A 193 -1.91 -36.66 0.78
C GLU A 193 -3.06 -36.30 1.74
N THR A 194 -3.50 -35.04 1.72
CA THR A 194 -4.61 -34.56 2.57
C THR A 194 -6.00 -34.80 1.95
N GLY A 195 -6.08 -35.36 0.74
CA GLY A 195 -7.36 -35.54 0.02
C GLY A 195 -8.05 -34.24 -0.39
N THR A 196 -7.36 -33.09 -0.31
CA THR A 196 -7.92 -31.78 -0.67
C THR A 196 -7.84 -31.60 -2.18
N PRO A 197 -8.95 -31.42 -2.92
CA PRO A 197 -8.90 -31.20 -4.35
C PRO A 197 -8.12 -29.92 -4.66
N LEU A 198 -7.14 -29.99 -5.58
CA LEU A 198 -6.51 -28.81 -6.12
C LEU A 198 -7.57 -27.97 -6.86
N ALA A 199 -7.84 -26.75 -6.38
CA ALA A 199 -8.72 -25.83 -7.05
C ALA A 199 -8.15 -25.52 -8.45
N ARG A 200 -8.85 -25.94 -9.51
CA ARG A 200 -8.49 -25.60 -10.89
C ARG A 200 -8.56 -24.08 -11.04
N ARG A 201 -7.42 -23.41 -11.21
CA ARG A 201 -7.40 -22.06 -11.77
C ARG A 201 -7.77 -22.17 -13.25
N SER A 202 -8.99 -21.80 -13.61
CA SER A 202 -9.29 -21.52 -15.01
C SER A 202 -8.46 -20.30 -15.43
N PRO A 203 -7.60 -20.39 -16.46
CA PRO A 203 -7.09 -19.20 -17.11
C PRO A 203 -8.31 -18.46 -17.67
N GLY A 204 -8.44 -17.18 -17.35
CA GLY A 204 -9.55 -16.34 -17.80
C GLY A 204 -9.73 -16.49 -19.31
N THR A 205 -10.77 -17.21 -19.70
CA THR A 205 -11.20 -17.27 -21.09
C THR A 205 -12.07 -16.05 -21.30
N GLU A 206 -11.51 -15.02 -21.93
CA GLU A 206 -12.31 -14.00 -22.59
C GLU A 206 -13.19 -14.71 -23.62
N SER A 207 -14.47 -14.87 -23.28
CA SER A 207 -15.48 -15.32 -24.22
C SER A 207 -16.02 -14.07 -24.93
N PRO A 208 -15.88 -13.93 -26.26
CA PRO A 208 -16.40 -12.76 -26.95
C PRO A 208 -17.92 -12.81 -26.92
N ARG A 209 -18.54 -11.80 -26.29
CA ARG A 209 -20.01 -11.65 -26.32
C ARG A 209 -20.48 -11.53 -27.77
N PRO A 210 -21.54 -12.24 -28.20
CA PRO A 210 -22.13 -12.01 -29.50
C PRO A 210 -22.80 -10.63 -29.52
N ARG A 211 -22.55 -9.86 -30.61
CA ARG A 211 -23.25 -8.61 -30.90
C ARG A 211 -24.76 -8.92 -30.98
N GLN A 212 -25.53 -8.43 -30.01
CA GLN A 212 -26.97 -8.44 -30.14
C GLN A 212 -27.40 -7.36 -31.13
N GLY A 213 -28.14 -7.82 -32.13
CA GLY A 213 -28.56 -7.07 -33.29
C GLY A 213 -29.47 -5.89 -33.00
N GLU A 214 -29.53 -5.06 -34.04
CA GLU A 214 -30.38 -3.90 -34.26
C GLU A 214 -31.81 -4.14 -33.76
N ARG A 215 -32.25 -3.31 -32.80
CA ARG A 215 -33.68 -3.11 -32.54
C ARG A 215 -34.19 -2.10 -33.56
N THR A 216 -34.80 -2.60 -34.61
CA THR A 216 -35.71 -1.84 -35.45
C THR A 216 -36.99 -1.54 -34.64
N THR A 217 -37.24 -0.26 -34.39
CA THR A 217 -38.47 0.25 -33.77
C THR A 217 -39.63 0.24 -34.78
N PRO A 218 -40.82 -0.27 -34.46
CA PRO A 218 -41.99 -0.02 -35.30
C PRO A 218 -42.53 1.39 -35.06
N ARG A 219 -42.58 2.21 -36.12
CA ARG A 219 -43.28 3.51 -36.17
C ARG A 219 -44.79 3.29 -36.01
N THR A 220 -45.40 3.96 -35.05
CA THR A 220 -46.85 4.19 -34.96
C THR A 220 -47.32 5.12 -36.08
N PRO A 221 -48.49 4.88 -36.71
CA PRO A 221 -49.01 5.75 -37.75
C PRO A 221 -49.72 6.98 -37.17
N SER A 222 -49.27 8.16 -37.57
CA SER A 222 -49.95 9.44 -37.33
C SER A 222 -51.15 9.59 -38.28
N ARG A 223 -52.36 9.67 -37.73
CA ARG A 223 -53.58 10.07 -38.45
C ARG A 223 -53.69 11.59 -38.41
N SER A 224 -53.88 12.19 -39.58
CA SER A 224 -54.06 13.63 -39.77
C SER A 224 -55.53 14.01 -39.87
N GLY A 225 -55.91 15.03 -39.08
CA GLY A 225 -56.88 16.09 -39.44
C GLY A 225 -58.33 15.94 -38.93
N PRO A 226 -59.14 17.04 -38.95
CA PRO A 226 -58.80 18.46 -39.11
C PRO A 226 -59.42 19.39 -38.02
N THR A 227 -58.93 20.63 -37.98
CA THR A 227 -59.43 21.81 -37.22
C THR A 227 -60.79 22.29 -37.76
N PRO A 228 -61.60 23.01 -36.97
CA PRO A 228 -61.38 24.44 -36.67
C PRO A 228 -61.29 24.79 -35.18
#